data_AF-A0A0F7NFQ7-F1
#
_entry.id   AF-A0A0F7NFQ7-F1
#
_cell.length_a   1.000
_cell.length_b   1.000
_cell.length_c   1.000
_cell.angle_alpha   90.00
_cell.angle_beta   90.00
_cell.angle_gamma   90.00
#
_symmetry.space_group_name_H-M   'P 1'
#
loop_
_entity.id
_entity.type
_entity.pdbx_description
1 polymer ?
#
loop_
_entity_poly.entity_id
_entity_poly.type
_entity_poly.pdbx_seq_one_letter_code
_entity_poly.pdbx_strand_id
1 'polypeptide(L)'
;MQTAVCCVRYLPAAVRNAPAATRDAVQRALQQRVERGGRAWVATTVLDGRRALRINVNGFLTRREHVDELVALLRAEGPRAAADVSAGP
;
A
#
# COMPACT_ATOMS: atom_id res chain seq x y z
N MET A 1 -7.67 22.76 -4.82
CA MET A 1 -7.12 22.01 -5.98
C MET A 1 -7.12 20.53 -5.61
N GLN A 2 -7.93 19.71 -6.29
CA GLN A 2 -7.84 18.25 -6.16
C GLN A 2 -6.81 17.74 -7.17
N THR A 3 -5.85 16.94 -6.71
CA THR A 3 -4.83 16.32 -7.57
C THR A 3 -5.19 14.86 -7.80
N ALA A 4 -4.56 14.23 -8.80
CA ALA A 4 -4.73 12.79 -9.08
C ALA A 4 -3.91 11.87 -8.15
N VAL A 5 -3.42 12.40 -7.03
CA VAL A 5 -2.57 11.69 -6.06
C VAL A 5 -3.35 11.38 -4.79
N CYS A 6 -3.27 10.12 -4.34
CA CYS A 6 -3.79 9.66 -3.07
C CYS A 6 -2.70 8.96 -2.27
N CYS A 7 -2.52 9.37 -1.01
CA CYS A 7 -1.64 8.69 -0.06
C CYS A 7 -2.48 7.86 0.90
N VAL A 8 -2.20 6.55 0.99
CA VAL A 8 -2.96 5.62 1.82
C VAL A 8 -2.05 4.73 2.65
N ARG A 9 -2.58 4.23 3.77
CA ARG A 9 -1.89 3.26 4.63
C ARG A 9 -2.80 2.07 4.86
N TYR A 10 -2.22 0.88 4.72
CA TYR A 10 -2.87 -0.37 5.11
C TYR A 10 -2.55 -0.68 6.58
N LEU A 11 -3.58 -0.63 7.44
CA LEU A 11 -3.47 -0.80 8.89
C LEU A 11 -4.48 -1.85 9.37
N PRO A 12 -4.22 -3.16 9.17
CA PRO A 12 -5.09 -4.22 9.67
C PRO A 12 -5.03 -4.27 11.20
N ALA A 13 -6.04 -4.88 11.83
CA ALA A 13 -6.14 -4.96 13.29
C ALA A 13 -4.85 -5.53 13.93
N ALA A 14 -4.25 -6.55 13.32
CA ALA A 14 -3.02 -7.21 13.79
C ALA A 14 -1.82 -6.26 13.98
N VAL A 15 -1.72 -5.17 13.23
CA VAL A 15 -0.57 -4.23 13.31
C VAL A 15 -0.99 -2.80 13.64
N ARG A 16 -2.28 -2.53 13.84
CA ARG A 16 -2.82 -1.17 14.06
C ARG A 16 -2.17 -0.47 15.24
N ASN A 17 -1.91 -1.23 16.32
CA ASN A 17 -1.31 -0.76 17.56
C ASN A 17 0.19 -1.11 17.68
N ALA A 18 0.79 -1.69 16.63
CA ALA A 18 2.20 -2.05 16.63
C ALA A 18 3.10 -0.79 16.62
N PRO A 19 4.39 -0.92 16.97
CA PRO A 19 5.37 0.15 16.85
C PRO A 19 5.31 0.80 15.46
N ALA A 20 5.57 2.11 15.40
CA ALA A 20 5.45 2.82 14.12
C ALA A 20 6.39 2.27 13.04
N ALA A 21 7.59 1.83 13.41
CA ALA A 21 8.52 1.17 12.51
C ALA A 21 7.91 -0.11 11.89
N THR A 22 7.18 -0.91 12.66
CA THR A 22 6.45 -2.09 12.17
C THR A 22 5.35 -1.69 11.19
N ARG A 23 4.54 -0.68 11.54
CA ARG A 23 3.47 -0.17 10.66
C ARG A 23 4.02 0.36 9.34
N ASP A 24 5.16 1.03 9.38
CA ASP A 24 5.84 1.54 8.20
C ASP A 24 6.50 0.43 7.37
N ALA A 25 7.06 -0.59 8.03
CA ALA A 25 7.58 -1.79 7.36
C ALA A 25 6.48 -2.54 6.60
N VAL A 26 5.25 -2.61 7.12
CA VAL A 26 4.10 -3.19 6.41
C VAL A 26 3.80 -2.46 5.10
N GLN A 27 3.94 -1.12 5.06
CA GLN A 27 3.69 -0.38 3.82
C GLN A 27 4.74 -0.70 2.75
N ARG A 28 6.01 -0.84 3.17
CA ARG A 28 7.10 -1.26 2.27
C ARG A 28 6.90 -2.70 1.78
N ALA A 29 6.55 -3.62 2.68
CA ALA A 29 6.29 -5.00 2.32
C ALA A 29 5.12 -5.11 1.33
N LEU A 30 4.02 -4.40 1.58
CA LEU A 30 2.86 -4.39 0.69
C LEU A 30 3.20 -3.86 -0.71
N GLN A 31 3.97 -2.77 -0.80
CA GLN A 31 4.44 -2.25 -2.08
C GLN A 31 5.27 -3.29 -2.85
N GLN A 32 6.25 -3.92 -2.19
CA GLN A 32 7.09 -4.94 -2.82
C GLN A 32 6.28 -6.15 -3.32
N ARG A 33 5.25 -6.58 -2.57
CA ARG A 33 4.38 -7.68 -2.99
C ARG A 33 3.54 -7.33 -4.20
N VAL A 34 2.95 -6.14 -4.22
CA VAL A 34 2.17 -5.63 -5.35
C VAL A 34 3.01 -5.56 -6.62
N GLU A 35 4.22 -4.97 -6.52
CA GLU A 35 5.12 -4.85 -7.67
C GLU A 35 5.62 -6.20 -8.19
N ARG A 36 6.02 -7.12 -7.30
CA ARG A 36 6.43 -8.47 -7.70
C ARG A 36 5.30 -9.25 -8.36
N GLY A 37 4.05 -8.97 -8.00
CA GLY A 37 2.86 -9.56 -8.61
C GLY A 37 2.58 -9.06 -10.04
N GLY A 38 3.23 -7.99 -10.50
CA GLY A 38 3.13 -7.47 -11.87
C GLY A 38 1.79 -6.84 -12.27
N ARG A 39 0.76 -6.92 -11.41
CA ARG A 39 -0.58 -6.41 -11.69
C ARG A 39 -0.74 -4.90 -11.51
N ALA A 40 0.10 -4.28 -10.67
CA ALA A 40 0.10 -2.85 -10.44
C ALA A 40 1.48 -2.38 -9.99
N TRP A 41 1.75 -1.10 -10.17
CA TRP A 41 2.96 -0.44 -9.68
C TRP A 41 2.57 0.76 -8.82
N VAL A 42 3.04 0.79 -7.57
CA VAL A 42 2.74 1.87 -6.61
C VAL A 42 4.02 2.26 -5.88
N ALA A 43 4.27 3.56 -5.77
CA ALA A 43 5.40 4.04 -5.01
C ALA A 43 5.09 4.10 -3.51
N THR A 44 6.12 4.20 -2.68
CA THR A 44 5.97 4.66 -1.29
C THR A 44 6.45 6.10 -1.13
N THR A 45 5.96 6.78 -0.10
CA THR A 45 6.42 8.12 0.29
C THR A 45 6.41 8.25 1.82
N VAL A 46 6.98 9.34 2.33
CA VAL A 46 6.86 9.73 3.75
C VAL A 46 5.95 10.94 3.82
N LEU A 47 4.82 10.79 4.50
CA LEU A 47 3.82 11.83 4.75
C LEU A 47 3.64 11.95 6.26
N ASP A 48 3.75 13.17 6.80
CA ASP A 48 3.69 13.44 8.24
C ASP A 48 4.60 12.53 9.08
N GLY A 49 5.82 12.30 8.58
CA GLY A 49 6.82 11.44 9.22
C GLY A 49 6.49 9.94 9.19
N ARG A 50 5.46 9.50 8.46
CA ARG A 50 5.05 8.09 8.35
C ARG A 50 5.08 7.60 6.91
N ARG A 51 5.47 6.33 6.72
CA ARG A 51 5.45 5.73 5.39
C ARG A 51 4.01 5.48 4.95
N ALA A 52 3.72 5.81 3.70
CA ALA A 52 2.46 5.55 3.02
C ALA A 52 2.69 5.03 1.60
N LEU A 53 1.69 4.34 1.06
CA LEU A 53 1.60 4.10 -0.38
C LEU A 53 1.16 5.40 -1.05
N ARG A 54 1.78 5.74 -2.19
CA ARG A 54 1.45 6.90 -3.01
C ARG A 54 0.95 6.42 -4.36
N ILE A 55 -0.35 6.59 -4.57
CA ILE A 55 -1.03 6.20 -5.80
C ILE A 55 -1.24 7.47 -6.61
N ASN A 56 -0.77 7.49 -7.86
CA ASN A 56 -0.95 8.61 -8.78
C ASN A 56 -1.64 8.11 -10.06
N VAL A 57 -2.84 8.61 -10.35
CA VAL A 57 -3.66 8.13 -11.47
C VAL A 57 -3.61 9.15 -12.61
N ASN A 58 -2.63 9.00 -13.52
CA ASN A 58 -2.46 9.93 -14.64
C ASN A 58 -2.86 9.34 -16.00
N GLY A 59 -3.13 8.04 -16.07
CA GLY A 59 -3.45 7.38 -17.34
C GLY A 59 -4.85 7.77 -17.81
N PHE A 60 -4.96 8.35 -19.01
CA PHE A 60 -6.24 8.73 -19.61
C PHE A 60 -7.16 7.53 -19.90
N LEU A 61 -6.59 6.33 -20.02
CA LEU A 61 -7.32 5.06 -20.14
C LEU A 61 -7.72 4.46 -18.79
N THR A 62 -7.37 5.10 -17.67
CA THR A 62 -7.73 4.59 -16.35
C THR A 62 -9.22 4.75 -16.14
N ARG A 63 -9.90 3.64 -15.88
CA ARG A 63 -11.30 3.61 -15.53
C ARG A 63 -11.48 3.21 -14.07
N ARG A 64 -12.71 3.32 -13.59
CA ARG A 64 -13.07 2.96 -12.22
C ARG A 64 -12.69 1.51 -11.91
N GLU A 65 -12.91 0.58 -12.84
CA GLU A 65 -12.58 -0.84 -12.64
C GLU A 65 -11.11 -1.06 -12.29
N HIS A 66 -10.17 -0.31 -12.88
CA HIS A 66 -8.74 -0.44 -12.58
C HIS A 66 -8.41 0.03 -11.15
N VAL A 67 -9.10 1.05 -10.66
CA VAL A 67 -8.95 1.53 -9.27
C VAL A 67 -9.53 0.50 -8.29
N ASP A 68 -10.71 -0.04 -8.61
CA ASP A 68 -11.35 -1.07 -7.80
C ASP A 68 -10.48 -2.34 -7.73
N GLU A 69 -9.87 -2.75 -8.86
CA GLU A 69 -8.89 -3.84 -8.92
C GLU A 69 -7.65 -3.57 -8.06
N LEU A 70 -7.11 -2.35 -8.09
CA LEU A 70 -5.99 -1.96 -7.24
C LEU A 70 -6.36 -2.06 -5.76
N VAL A 71 -7.53 -1.56 -5.36
CA VAL A 71 -7.99 -1.66 -3.97
C VAL A 71 -8.18 -3.13 -3.56
N ALA A 72 -8.76 -3.96 -4.43
CA ALA A 72 -8.91 -5.39 -4.18
C ALA A 72 -7.55 -6.08 -4.02
N LEU A 73 -6.58 -5.76 -4.88
CA LEU A 73 -5.21 -6.27 -4.80
C LEU A 73 -4.53 -5.88 -3.49
N LEU A 74 -4.63 -4.62 -3.07
CA LEU A 74 -4.07 -4.14 -1.79
C LEU A 74 -4.70 -4.85 -0.59
N ARG A 75 -6.01 -5.13 -0.64
CA ARG A 75 -6.70 -5.91 0.39
C ARG A 75 -6.29 -7.38 0.40
N ALA A 76 -6.01 -7.97 -0.75
CA ALA A 76 -5.58 -9.36 -0.87
C ALA A 76 -4.13 -9.57 -0.40
N GLU A 77 -3.21 -8.67 -0.76
CA GLU A 77 -1.80 -8.78 -0.37
C GLU A 77 -1.50 -8.21 1.02
N GLY A 78 -2.35 -7.32 1.53
CA GLY A 78 -2.19 -6.67 2.83
C GLY A 78 -1.96 -7.64 3.99
N PRO A 79 -2.79 -8.68 4.21
CA PRO A 79 -2.59 -9.66 5.27
C PRO A 79 -1.25 -10.39 5.17
N ARG A 80 -0.82 -10.73 3.94
CA ARG A 80 0.48 -11.39 3.69
C ARG A 80 1.64 -10.47 4.03
N ALA A 81 1.58 -9.21 3.59
CA ALA A 81 2.58 -8.20 3.94
C ALA A 81 2.68 -7.97 5.46
N ALA A 82 1.54 -7.98 6.18
CA ALA A 82 1.53 -7.87 7.63
C ALA A 82 2.13 -9.10 8.33
N ALA A 83 1.84 -10.30 7.81
CA ALA A 83 2.43 -11.54 8.29
C ALA A 83 3.96 -11.57 8.05
N ASP A 84 4.43 -11.20 6.86
CA ASP A 84 5.86 -11.15 6.50
C ASP A 84 6.67 -10.26 7.47
N VAL A 85 6.07 -9.16 7.94
CA VAL A 85 6.70 -8.24 8.90
C VAL A 85 6.61 -8.74 10.34
N SER A 86 5.54 -9.45 10.69
CA SER A 86 5.34 -10.00 12.04
C SER A 86 6.18 -11.26 12.26
N ALA A 87 6.43 -12.01 11.19
CA ALA A 87 7.32 -13.15 11.11
C ALA A 87 8.75 -12.74 10.75
N GLY A 88 9.20 -11.55 11.19
CA GLY A 88 10.57 -11.06 10.96
C GLY A 88 11.63 -12.12 11.31
N PRO A 89 12.85 -11.98 10.78
CA PRO A 89 13.88 -13.03 10.80
C PRO A 89 14.08 -13.69 12.15
#